data_AF-A0A2T7QEE0-F1
#
_entry.id   AF-A0A2T7QEE0-F1
#
_cell.length_a   1.000
_cell.length_b   1.000
_cell.length_c   1.000
_cell.angle_alpha   90.00
_cell.angle_beta   90.00
_cell.angle_gamma   90.00
#
_symmetry.space_group_name_H-M   'P 1'
#
loop_
_entity.id
_entity.type
_entity.pdbx_description
1 polymer ?
#
loop_
_entity_poly.entity_id
_entity_poly.type
_entity_poly.pdbx_seq_one_letter_code
_entity_poly.pdbx_strand_id
1 'polypeptide(L)'
;MPLRKILNKKLFFINLILCPFICLAQNLIQNHSCDSPLENGKIPYWEEVNGLKWGKRFTDPLPFAGDAYFFAGAVSNARLKQEIDISGFKCLIDLGVQYFEFIGYVRAYEQSPSDASNIEIQFFTQSNTLLSSFNFGPYNQTITWKKIDSVLHVPVNSRKVVIMLNSIRYNGSNNDGYYDELSLIPLPVDNNINKIHIDTSICEEQNYLGYSSSGIFIDTLISSNGCDSIRTLNLTVKHKSSSTVNQIICEGESYLGYSTSGSFINTFVSNNGCDSIMTLNLIVKPRSYSTINEEICEGQSFLGYSSGGAFTDTLIATNGCDSIRTLILSVNKKPVPDLGFDKELCAGDSLVLLPGVFNSYLWQDNSTLNHFVVKQPGLYSVEVSNMCGSVSDEIIVAEKLCNEIFPNAFSPNNDKKNDFFKILRPFNLVEYKLRIYNRWGQKMLDTSNPEEGWDGSYNGIPQNAGIYVYYCEYKKNGVYKQIRNNLILMR
;
A
#
# COMPACT_ATOMS: atom_id res chain seq x y z
N MET A 1 7.87 12.65 -30.33
CA MET A 1 7.30 11.99 -31.53
C MET A 1 8.36 11.18 -32.32
N PRO A 2 9.02 10.13 -31.76
CA PRO A 2 10.05 9.36 -32.49
C PRO A 2 9.70 7.88 -32.76
N LEU A 3 8.54 7.37 -32.29
CA LEU A 3 8.16 5.96 -32.47
C LEU A 3 7.83 5.57 -33.92
N ARG A 4 7.52 6.54 -34.80
CA ARG A 4 7.14 6.27 -36.19
C ARG A 4 8.32 5.92 -37.11
N LYS A 5 9.56 6.29 -36.74
CA LYS A 5 10.77 5.99 -37.56
C LYS A 5 11.36 4.59 -37.31
N ILE A 6 11.19 4.02 -36.10
CA ILE A 6 11.74 2.71 -35.75
C ILE A 6 10.81 1.57 -36.20
N LEU A 7 9.48 1.76 -36.11
CA LEU A 7 8.51 0.80 -36.65
C LEU A 7 8.69 0.61 -38.16
N ASN A 8 8.94 1.70 -38.91
CA ASN A 8 9.13 1.63 -40.36
C ASN A 8 10.36 0.81 -40.75
N LYS A 9 11.49 0.89 -40.03
CA LYS A 9 12.66 0.06 -40.33
C LYS A 9 12.42 -1.43 -40.05
N LYS A 10 11.77 -1.79 -38.93
CA LYS A 10 11.47 -3.19 -38.59
C LYS A 10 10.43 -3.82 -39.53
N LEU A 11 9.39 -3.07 -39.94
CA LEU A 11 8.43 -3.51 -40.95
C LEU A 11 9.09 -3.69 -42.33
N PHE A 12 10.03 -2.81 -42.68
CA PHE A 12 10.77 -2.86 -43.94
C PHE A 12 11.62 -4.13 -44.06
N PHE A 13 12.30 -4.54 -42.98
CA PHE A 13 13.06 -5.79 -42.94
C PHE A 13 12.17 -7.03 -42.96
N ILE A 14 10.99 -7.01 -42.33
CA ILE A 14 10.03 -8.13 -42.37
C ILE A 14 9.40 -8.30 -43.76
N ASN A 15 9.08 -7.21 -44.45
CA ASN A 15 8.49 -7.27 -45.79
C ASN A 15 9.49 -7.71 -46.87
N LEU A 16 10.80 -7.50 -46.68
CA LEU A 16 11.83 -7.99 -47.59
C LEU A 16 11.91 -9.54 -47.62
N ILE A 17 11.58 -10.20 -46.50
CA ILE A 17 11.64 -11.67 -46.33
C ILE A 17 10.55 -12.40 -47.14
N LEU A 18 9.49 -11.69 -47.55
CA LEU A 18 8.32 -12.27 -48.23
C LEU A 18 8.35 -12.11 -49.76
N CYS A 19 9.30 -11.37 -50.33
CA CYS A 19 9.42 -11.25 -51.77
C CYS A 19 10.13 -12.49 -52.35
N PRO A 20 9.52 -13.26 -53.26
CA PRO A 20 10.26 -14.27 -54.00
C PRO A 20 11.39 -13.57 -54.75
N PHE A 21 12.63 -13.97 -54.46
CA PHE A 21 13.82 -13.44 -55.12
C PHE A 21 13.75 -13.76 -56.61
N ILE A 22 13.48 -12.76 -57.44
CA ILE A 22 13.57 -12.84 -58.89
C ILE A 22 14.99 -12.41 -59.24
N CYS A 23 15.93 -13.35 -59.19
CA CYS A 23 17.31 -13.14 -59.58
C CYS A 23 17.48 -13.48 -61.07
N LEU A 24 16.99 -12.60 -61.95
CA LEU A 24 17.26 -12.70 -63.38
C LEU A 24 17.94 -11.40 -63.83
N ALA A 25 19.27 -11.42 -63.89
CA ALA A 25 20.06 -10.39 -64.56
C ALA A 25 19.94 -10.57 -66.08
N GLN A 26 18.74 -10.36 -66.61
CA GLN A 26 18.45 -10.42 -68.03
C GLN A 26 18.06 -9.02 -68.53
N ASN A 27 18.54 -8.65 -69.72
CA ASN A 27 18.09 -7.44 -70.39
C ASN A 27 16.59 -7.55 -70.71
N LEU A 28 15.80 -6.62 -70.18
CA LEU A 28 14.34 -6.59 -70.37
C LEU A 28 13.94 -6.01 -71.73
N ILE A 29 14.85 -5.30 -72.41
CA ILE A 29 14.61 -4.74 -73.75
C ILE A 29 14.78 -5.86 -74.79
N GLN A 30 13.75 -6.05 -75.61
CA GLN A 30 13.76 -7.03 -76.69
C GLN A 30 14.25 -6.39 -77.99
N ASN A 31 15.01 -7.15 -78.79
CA ASN A 31 15.64 -6.68 -80.03
C ASN A 31 16.44 -5.39 -79.82
N HIS A 32 17.27 -5.37 -78.79
CA HIS A 32 17.94 -4.18 -78.26
C HIS A 32 18.98 -3.52 -79.17
N SER A 33 19.53 -4.25 -80.14
CA SER A 33 20.52 -3.78 -81.11
C SER A 33 19.97 -3.75 -82.53
N CYS A 34 18.65 -3.89 -82.71
CA CYS A 34 18.00 -3.90 -84.02
C CYS A 34 18.45 -5.02 -84.99
N ASP A 35 19.10 -6.07 -84.48
CA ASP A 35 19.65 -7.15 -85.30
C ASP A 35 18.58 -8.06 -85.91
N SER A 36 17.41 -8.16 -85.27
CA SER A 36 16.33 -9.03 -85.75
C SER A 36 15.87 -8.65 -87.17
N PRO A 37 15.48 -9.62 -88.02
CA PRO A 37 14.88 -9.33 -89.33
C PRO A 37 13.63 -8.45 -89.19
N LEU A 38 13.36 -7.58 -90.17
CA LEU A 38 12.12 -6.79 -90.17
C LEU A 38 10.92 -7.72 -90.43
N GLU A 39 9.87 -7.58 -89.63
CA GLU A 39 8.61 -8.31 -89.79
C GLU A 39 7.57 -7.38 -90.41
N ASN A 40 7.12 -7.69 -91.64
CA ASN A 40 6.21 -6.83 -92.41
C ASN A 40 6.68 -5.37 -92.54
N GLY A 41 8.00 -5.17 -92.67
CA GLY A 41 8.62 -3.85 -92.79
C GLY A 41 8.76 -3.08 -91.47
N LYS A 42 8.43 -3.70 -90.33
CA LYS A 42 8.55 -3.10 -88.99
C LYS A 42 9.65 -3.79 -88.17
N ILE A 43 10.16 -3.07 -87.17
CA ILE A 43 11.15 -3.58 -86.22
C ILE A 43 10.40 -4.45 -85.19
N PRO A 44 10.69 -5.77 -85.06
CA PRO A 44 9.99 -6.63 -84.11
C PRO A 44 10.11 -6.10 -82.68
N TYR A 45 9.05 -6.28 -81.88
CA TYR A 45 8.91 -5.82 -80.48
C TYR A 45 8.86 -4.30 -80.26
N TRP A 46 8.94 -3.49 -81.31
CA TRP A 46 8.89 -2.04 -81.22
C TRP A 46 7.67 -1.49 -81.97
N GLU A 47 7.01 -0.49 -81.39
CA GLU A 47 5.81 0.16 -81.92
C GLU A 47 6.16 1.57 -82.39
N GLU A 48 5.90 1.87 -83.67
CA GLU A 48 6.02 3.24 -84.21
C GLU A 48 4.86 4.10 -83.69
N VAL A 49 5.18 5.16 -82.95
CA VAL A 49 4.18 6.12 -82.42
C VAL A 49 3.89 7.21 -83.46
N ASN A 50 4.94 7.74 -84.10
CA ASN A 50 4.84 8.60 -85.27
C ASN A 50 6.08 8.44 -86.17
N GLY A 51 5.87 8.56 -87.48
CA GLY A 51 6.89 8.32 -88.50
C GLY A 51 6.89 6.88 -89.03
N LEU A 52 6.23 6.66 -90.17
CA LEU A 52 6.05 5.33 -90.83
C LEU A 52 7.31 4.81 -91.54
N LYS A 53 8.51 5.04 -90.98
CA LYS A 53 9.79 4.76 -91.66
C LYS A 53 10.92 4.36 -90.72
N TRP A 54 10.64 3.88 -89.51
CA TRP A 54 11.72 3.32 -88.70
C TRP A 54 12.29 2.10 -89.39
N GLY A 55 13.62 2.04 -89.46
CA GLY A 55 14.32 0.97 -90.12
C GLY A 55 15.61 0.63 -89.42
N LYS A 56 16.34 -0.30 -90.02
CA LYS A 56 17.67 -0.69 -89.59
C LYS A 56 18.72 -0.33 -90.64
N ARG A 57 19.91 0.07 -90.20
CA ARG A 57 21.07 0.38 -91.05
C ARG A 57 22.31 -0.38 -90.56
N PHE A 58 23.31 -0.52 -91.44
CA PHE A 58 24.47 -1.42 -91.22
C PHE A 58 25.84 -0.78 -91.49
N THR A 59 25.94 0.28 -92.30
CA THR A 59 27.22 0.63 -92.95
C THR A 59 27.71 2.06 -92.73
N ASP A 60 26.83 3.06 -92.63
CA ASP A 60 27.24 4.45 -92.39
C ASP A 60 26.22 5.22 -91.51
N PRO A 61 26.54 5.42 -90.22
CA PRO A 61 27.72 4.91 -89.51
C PRO A 61 27.74 3.40 -89.32
N LEU A 62 28.90 2.85 -88.90
CA LEU A 62 28.96 1.47 -88.39
C LEU A 62 28.17 1.34 -87.07
N PRO A 63 27.47 0.21 -86.84
CA PRO A 63 26.85 -0.13 -85.56
C PRO A 63 27.84 -0.01 -84.39
N PHE A 64 27.34 0.32 -83.20
CA PHE A 64 28.14 0.27 -81.98
C PHE A 64 28.40 -1.19 -81.56
N ALA A 65 27.36 -2.02 -81.60
CA ALA A 65 27.42 -3.45 -81.34
C ALA A 65 26.44 -4.18 -82.28
N GLY A 66 26.62 -5.48 -82.45
CA GLY A 66 25.77 -6.26 -83.37
C GLY A 66 26.01 -5.94 -84.85
N ASP A 67 25.02 -6.27 -85.67
CA ASP A 67 25.06 -6.13 -87.13
C ASP A 67 24.33 -4.87 -87.61
N ALA A 68 23.38 -4.33 -86.84
CA ALA A 68 22.55 -3.20 -87.24
C ALA A 68 22.32 -2.17 -86.12
N TYR A 69 21.60 -1.09 -86.42
CA TYR A 69 21.13 -0.10 -85.42
C TYR A 69 19.81 0.54 -85.87
N PHE A 70 19.08 1.15 -84.92
CA PHE A 70 17.82 1.82 -85.18
C PHE A 70 18.01 3.13 -85.92
N PHE A 71 17.22 3.37 -86.96
CA PHE A 71 17.25 4.57 -87.79
C PHE A 71 15.85 5.17 -87.98
N ALA A 72 15.72 6.47 -87.71
CA ALA A 72 14.45 7.20 -87.73
C ALA A 72 13.83 7.45 -89.12
N GLY A 73 14.60 7.33 -90.22
CA GLY A 73 14.05 7.46 -91.58
C GLY A 73 13.83 8.91 -92.02
N ALA A 74 13.09 9.11 -93.13
CA ALA A 74 12.88 10.43 -93.74
C ALA A 74 11.65 11.17 -93.19
N VAL A 75 11.56 11.38 -91.87
CA VAL A 75 10.38 12.01 -91.21
C VAL A 75 10.81 13.15 -90.26
N SER A 76 10.01 14.22 -90.16
CA SER A 76 10.39 15.39 -89.34
C SER A 76 10.42 15.11 -87.84
N ASN A 77 9.57 14.23 -87.35
CA ASN A 77 9.51 13.80 -85.95
C ASN A 77 9.23 12.29 -85.94
N ALA A 78 10.16 11.52 -85.39
CA ALA A 78 10.12 10.07 -85.34
C ALA A 78 10.10 9.63 -83.88
N ARG A 79 9.16 8.75 -83.53
CA ARG A 79 9.10 8.14 -82.20
C ARG A 79 8.84 6.65 -82.32
N LEU A 80 9.72 5.86 -81.72
CA LEU A 80 9.60 4.41 -81.61
C LEU A 80 9.57 4.05 -80.13
N LYS A 81 8.65 3.18 -79.71
CA LYS A 81 8.55 2.76 -78.32
C LYS A 81 8.57 1.25 -78.15
N GLN A 82 9.00 0.79 -76.99
CA GLN A 82 8.78 -0.57 -76.50
C GLN A 82 8.17 -0.49 -75.10
N GLU A 83 7.05 -1.18 -74.91
CA GLU A 83 6.41 -1.32 -73.60
C GLU A 83 6.82 -2.65 -72.96
N ILE A 84 7.27 -2.61 -71.71
CA ILE A 84 7.79 -3.76 -70.98
C ILE A 84 6.99 -3.92 -69.68
N ASP A 85 6.45 -5.12 -69.45
CA ASP A 85 5.77 -5.49 -68.20
C ASP A 85 6.80 -5.77 -67.11
N ILE A 86 6.72 -5.01 -66.02
CA ILE A 86 7.61 -5.13 -64.86
C ILE A 86 6.83 -5.56 -63.60
N SER A 87 5.59 -6.06 -63.77
CA SER A 87 4.74 -6.56 -62.68
C SER A 87 5.34 -7.74 -61.93
N GLY A 88 6.26 -8.49 -62.55
CA GLY A 88 7.06 -9.51 -61.86
C GLY A 88 7.83 -8.92 -60.67
N PHE A 89 8.34 -7.69 -60.79
CA PHE A 89 9.10 -7.01 -59.75
C PHE A 89 8.22 -6.27 -58.73
N LYS A 90 6.88 -6.43 -58.76
CA LYS A 90 5.93 -5.66 -57.93
C LYS A 90 6.31 -5.62 -56.45
N CYS A 91 6.83 -6.70 -55.90
CA CYS A 91 7.16 -6.78 -54.48
C CYS A 91 8.28 -5.80 -54.10
N LEU A 92 9.36 -5.76 -54.90
CA LEU A 92 10.49 -4.84 -54.68
C LEU A 92 10.14 -3.39 -55.08
N ILE A 93 9.33 -3.22 -56.14
CA ILE A 93 8.84 -1.91 -56.58
C ILE A 93 7.95 -1.27 -55.51
N ASP A 94 6.99 -2.03 -54.96
CA ASP A 94 6.04 -1.50 -53.96
C ASP A 94 6.72 -1.18 -52.62
N LEU A 95 7.86 -1.83 -52.34
CA LEU A 95 8.75 -1.50 -51.22
C LEU A 95 9.65 -0.30 -51.49
N GLY A 96 9.70 0.20 -52.73
CA GLY A 96 10.50 1.36 -53.14
C GLY A 96 12.00 1.07 -53.22
N VAL A 97 12.41 -0.20 -53.31
CA VAL A 97 13.82 -0.63 -53.31
C VAL A 97 14.32 -1.11 -54.67
N GLN A 98 13.46 -1.15 -55.69
CA GLN A 98 13.85 -1.61 -57.03
C GLN A 98 14.60 -0.51 -57.81
N TYR A 99 15.72 -0.89 -58.40
CA TYR A 99 16.48 -0.07 -59.34
C TYR A 99 16.72 -0.83 -60.64
N PHE A 100 16.74 -0.12 -61.77
CA PHE A 100 17.14 -0.66 -63.07
C PHE A 100 18.37 0.07 -63.57
N GLU A 101 19.34 -0.66 -64.11
CA GLU A 101 20.44 -0.07 -64.88
C GLU A 101 19.98 0.07 -66.33
N PHE A 102 20.07 1.29 -66.86
CA PHE A 102 19.85 1.57 -68.27
C PHE A 102 21.17 1.92 -68.96
N ILE A 103 21.45 1.18 -70.03
CA ILE A 103 22.55 1.47 -70.95
C ILE A 103 21.96 1.67 -72.34
N GLY A 104 22.48 2.62 -73.10
CA GLY A 104 22.08 2.79 -74.49
C GLY A 104 23.08 3.64 -75.24
N TYR A 105 23.16 3.47 -76.56
CA TYR A 105 24.05 4.24 -77.39
C TYR A 105 23.25 5.08 -78.37
N VAL A 106 23.57 6.37 -78.44
CA VAL A 106 22.89 7.32 -79.31
C VAL A 106 23.89 8.11 -80.12
N ARG A 107 23.55 8.38 -81.37
CA ARG A 107 24.40 9.08 -82.32
C ARG A 107 23.53 9.91 -83.27
N ALA A 108 24.10 10.99 -83.80
CA ALA A 108 23.50 11.79 -84.86
C ALA A 108 24.47 11.94 -86.05
N TYR A 109 23.95 12.28 -87.23
CA TYR A 109 24.79 12.63 -88.39
C TYR A 109 25.31 14.06 -88.31
N GLU A 110 26.46 14.31 -88.95
CA GLU A 110 27.09 15.62 -88.98
C GLU A 110 26.40 16.55 -89.97
N GLN A 111 25.56 17.45 -89.47
CA GLN A 111 24.92 18.49 -90.29
C GLN A 111 24.63 19.75 -89.46
N SER A 112 24.34 20.90 -90.09
CA SER A 112 24.04 22.16 -89.38
C SER A 112 22.75 22.80 -89.91
N PRO A 113 21.71 23.05 -89.08
CA PRO A 113 21.55 22.52 -87.72
C PRO A 113 21.39 21.00 -87.72
N SER A 114 21.98 20.32 -86.75
CA SER A 114 21.90 18.87 -86.62
C SER A 114 20.56 18.42 -86.06
N ASP A 115 20.18 17.18 -86.36
CA ASP A 115 18.99 16.55 -85.81
C ASP A 115 19.16 16.26 -84.32
N ALA A 116 18.04 16.27 -83.58
CA ALA A 116 18.04 16.01 -82.15
C ALA A 116 17.53 14.61 -81.85
N SER A 117 18.35 13.80 -81.21
CA SER A 117 17.96 12.48 -80.73
C SER A 117 17.89 12.45 -79.21
N ASN A 118 16.86 11.82 -78.65
CA ASN A 118 16.76 11.54 -77.23
C ASN A 118 16.17 10.16 -76.97
N ILE A 119 16.48 9.62 -75.79
CA ILE A 119 15.83 8.42 -75.25
C ILE A 119 15.05 8.83 -74.01
N GLU A 120 13.78 8.50 -73.98
CA GLU A 120 12.89 8.74 -72.85
C GLU A 120 12.47 7.41 -72.22
N ILE A 121 12.58 7.30 -70.90
CA ILE A 121 12.17 6.12 -70.13
C ILE A 121 11.08 6.51 -69.16
N GLN A 122 9.89 5.97 -69.35
CA GLN A 122 8.70 6.35 -68.60
C GLN A 122 8.16 5.17 -67.78
N PHE A 123 7.88 5.40 -66.50
CA PHE A 123 7.28 4.39 -65.62
C PHE A 123 5.79 4.67 -65.44
N PHE A 124 4.97 3.63 -65.55
CA PHE A 124 3.52 3.71 -65.47
C PHE A 124 2.93 2.75 -64.43
N THR A 125 1.79 3.13 -63.87
CA THR A 125 0.91 2.21 -63.12
C THR A 125 0.24 1.20 -64.04
N GLN A 126 -0.41 0.17 -63.46
CA GLN A 126 -1.27 -0.77 -64.20
C GLN A 126 -2.39 -0.06 -64.99
N SER A 127 -2.87 1.09 -64.48
CA SER A 127 -3.93 1.89 -65.10
C SER A 127 -3.41 2.88 -66.15
N ASN A 128 -2.17 2.72 -66.63
CA ASN A 128 -1.52 3.61 -67.60
C ASN A 128 -1.35 5.08 -67.13
N THR A 129 -1.23 5.30 -65.81
CA THR A 129 -0.87 6.62 -65.26
C THR A 129 0.64 6.77 -65.21
N LEU A 130 1.18 7.85 -65.80
CA LEU A 130 2.62 8.15 -65.76
C LEU A 130 3.06 8.50 -64.33
N LEU A 131 4.10 7.84 -63.83
CA LEU A 131 4.68 8.03 -62.49
C LEU A 131 5.98 8.84 -62.53
N SER A 132 6.88 8.51 -63.44
CA SER A 132 8.12 9.25 -63.67
C SER A 132 8.58 9.12 -65.12
N SER A 133 9.41 10.07 -65.55
CA SER A 133 10.08 10.04 -66.85
C SER A 133 11.54 10.45 -66.68
N PHE A 134 12.44 9.73 -67.34
CA PHE A 134 13.87 10.05 -67.46
C PHE A 134 14.16 10.35 -68.93
N ASN A 135 14.69 11.54 -69.23
CA ASN A 135 14.98 11.96 -70.59
C ASN A 135 16.49 12.14 -70.77
N PHE A 136 17.07 11.38 -71.69
CA PHE A 136 18.48 11.42 -72.07
C PHE A 136 18.61 12.11 -73.42
N GLY A 137 19.12 13.35 -73.40
CA GLY A 137 19.27 14.20 -74.58
C GLY A 137 18.77 15.62 -74.34
N PRO A 138 18.60 16.43 -75.40
CA PRO A 138 18.77 16.05 -76.80
C PRO A 138 20.26 15.99 -77.19
N TYR A 139 20.62 15.00 -78.00
CA TYR A 139 21.96 14.80 -78.54
C TYR A 139 22.03 15.37 -79.95
N ASN A 140 22.56 16.59 -80.07
CA ASN A 140 22.47 17.37 -81.31
C ASN A 140 23.78 17.49 -82.09
N GLN A 141 24.90 16.83 -81.76
CA GLN A 141 26.16 16.91 -82.55
C GLN A 141 27.07 15.70 -82.27
N THR A 142 26.47 14.51 -82.14
CA THR A 142 27.18 13.30 -81.69
C THR A 142 27.61 12.48 -82.90
N ILE A 143 28.70 12.89 -83.58
CA ILE A 143 29.27 12.14 -84.72
C ILE A 143 29.94 10.83 -84.29
N THR A 144 30.02 10.56 -82.99
CA THR A 144 30.42 9.28 -82.40
C THR A 144 29.33 8.78 -81.46
N TRP A 145 29.20 7.46 -81.31
CA TRP A 145 28.27 6.85 -80.38
C TRP A 145 28.49 7.36 -78.95
N LYS A 146 27.45 7.92 -78.34
CA LYS A 146 27.46 8.35 -76.93
C LYS A 146 26.77 7.30 -76.09
N LYS A 147 27.51 6.76 -75.12
CA LYS A 147 26.97 5.88 -74.08
C LYS A 147 26.12 6.69 -73.11
N ILE A 148 24.90 6.23 -72.89
CA ILE A 148 24.07 6.51 -71.74
C ILE A 148 24.28 5.36 -70.77
N ASP A 149 24.53 5.70 -69.50
CA ASP A 149 24.75 4.74 -68.42
C ASP A 149 24.13 5.35 -67.17
N SER A 150 23.01 4.81 -66.72
CA SER A 150 22.22 5.41 -65.66
C SER A 150 21.52 4.37 -64.80
N VAL A 151 21.53 4.60 -63.49
CA VAL A 151 20.73 3.81 -62.54
C VAL A 151 19.42 4.54 -62.29
N LEU A 152 18.32 3.89 -62.65
CA LEU A 152 16.95 4.39 -62.55
C LEU A 152 16.31 3.85 -61.28
N HIS A 153 15.88 4.74 -60.38
CA HIS A 153 15.01 4.36 -59.27
C HIS A 153 13.60 4.13 -59.79
N VAL A 154 13.06 2.93 -59.58
CA VAL A 154 11.72 2.57 -60.06
C VAL A 154 10.68 3.12 -59.08
N PRO A 155 9.76 4.00 -59.52
CA PRO A 155 8.73 4.54 -58.63
C PRO A 155 7.83 3.44 -58.07
N VAL A 156 7.43 3.59 -56.81
CA VAL A 156 6.43 2.71 -56.16
C VAL A 156 5.15 2.64 -57.01
N ASN A 157 4.53 1.46 -57.07
CA ASN A 157 3.36 1.14 -57.91
C ASN A 157 3.61 1.05 -59.43
N SER A 158 4.86 1.14 -59.90
CA SER A 158 5.15 0.88 -61.30
C SER A 158 4.84 -0.57 -61.67
N ARG A 159 4.18 -0.76 -62.82
CA ARG A 159 3.87 -2.08 -63.41
C ARG A 159 4.29 -2.19 -64.86
N LYS A 160 4.53 -1.04 -65.51
CA LYS A 160 4.98 -0.97 -66.90
C LYS A 160 6.08 0.08 -67.03
N VAL A 161 7.10 -0.22 -67.83
CA VAL A 161 8.10 0.76 -68.28
C VAL A 161 8.02 0.89 -69.79
N VAL A 162 8.13 2.11 -70.30
CA VAL A 162 8.12 2.41 -71.73
C VAL A 162 9.44 3.07 -72.09
N ILE A 163 10.19 2.42 -72.97
CA ILE A 163 11.40 2.98 -73.58
C ILE A 163 10.99 3.65 -74.88
N MET A 164 11.42 4.88 -75.10
CA MET A 164 11.04 5.66 -76.26
C MET A 164 12.24 6.33 -76.90
N LEU A 165 12.44 6.04 -78.18
CA LEU A 165 13.46 6.67 -79.02
C LEU A 165 12.78 7.81 -79.77
N ASN A 166 13.17 9.05 -79.48
CA ASN A 166 12.60 10.22 -80.14
C ASN A 166 13.66 10.95 -80.94
N SER A 167 13.40 11.23 -82.22
CA SER A 167 14.29 12.00 -83.07
C SER A 167 13.58 13.09 -83.85
N ILE A 168 14.14 14.29 -83.88
CA ILE A 168 13.59 15.49 -84.53
C ILE A 168 14.55 15.96 -85.61
N ARG A 169 14.06 16.05 -86.85
CA ARG A 169 14.82 16.57 -87.98
C ARG A 169 14.78 18.08 -88.01
N TYR A 170 15.95 18.72 -87.99
CA TYR A 170 16.09 20.18 -88.15
C TYR A 170 16.58 20.58 -89.53
N ASN A 171 17.34 19.73 -90.24
CA ASN A 171 17.83 20.00 -91.59
C ASN A 171 17.93 18.70 -92.43
N GLY A 172 18.10 18.82 -93.74
CA GLY A 172 18.31 17.68 -94.64
C GLY A 172 17.04 16.89 -94.99
N SER A 173 17.23 15.78 -95.70
CA SER A 173 16.14 14.92 -96.21
C SER A 173 15.83 13.73 -95.28
N ASN A 174 16.77 13.33 -94.43
CA ASN A 174 16.63 12.24 -93.48
C ASN A 174 16.66 12.76 -92.05
N ASN A 175 16.03 12.01 -91.15
CA ASN A 175 16.13 12.19 -89.72
C ASN A 175 17.22 11.25 -89.24
N ASP A 176 18.37 11.83 -88.94
CA ASP A 176 19.60 11.08 -88.74
C ASP A 176 19.85 10.73 -87.27
N GLY A 177 18.78 10.44 -86.54
CA GLY A 177 18.86 9.85 -85.21
C GLY A 177 19.12 8.36 -85.24
N TYR A 178 20.20 7.95 -84.60
CA TYR A 178 20.68 6.58 -84.54
C TYR A 178 20.76 6.09 -83.09
N TYR A 179 20.29 4.87 -82.84
CA TYR A 179 20.28 4.24 -81.52
C TYR A 179 20.74 2.80 -81.61
N ASP A 180 21.48 2.33 -80.60
CA ASP A 180 22.02 0.98 -80.59
C ASP A 180 22.25 0.47 -79.16
N GLU A 181 22.39 -0.85 -79.01
CA GLU A 181 22.72 -1.61 -77.80
C GLU A 181 21.99 -1.09 -76.54
N LEU A 182 20.66 -1.21 -76.55
CA LEU A 182 19.80 -0.75 -75.46
C LEU A 182 19.62 -1.82 -74.37
N SER A 183 19.99 -1.52 -73.14
CA SER A 183 19.87 -2.45 -72.02
C SER A 183 19.05 -1.85 -70.88
N LEU A 184 18.10 -2.63 -70.36
CA LEU A 184 17.41 -2.34 -69.10
C LEU A 184 17.53 -3.58 -68.22
N ILE A 185 18.44 -3.55 -67.25
CA ILE A 185 18.75 -4.70 -66.39
C ILE A 185 18.22 -4.42 -64.98
N PRO A 186 17.43 -5.34 -64.38
CA PRO A 186 17.06 -5.22 -62.99
C PRO A 186 18.27 -5.41 -62.09
N LEU A 187 18.60 -4.38 -61.29
CA LEU A 187 19.68 -4.50 -60.33
C LEU A 187 19.21 -5.34 -59.13
N PRO A 188 19.97 -6.39 -58.74
CA PRO A 188 19.70 -7.07 -57.49
C PRO A 188 19.87 -6.07 -56.35
N VAL A 189 19.01 -6.15 -55.34
CA VAL A 189 19.21 -5.38 -54.10
C VAL A 189 20.52 -5.87 -53.50
N ASP A 190 21.51 -4.98 -53.41
CA ASP A 190 22.91 -5.28 -53.06
C ASP A 190 23.03 -6.21 -51.83
N ASN A 191 23.92 -7.19 -51.96
CA ASN A 191 24.11 -8.41 -51.18
C ASN A 191 24.70 -8.20 -49.76
N ASN A 192 24.48 -7.05 -49.13
CA ASN A 192 24.77 -6.83 -47.71
C ASN A 192 23.58 -7.19 -46.80
N ILE A 193 22.52 -7.82 -47.32
CA ILE A 193 21.31 -8.19 -46.58
C ILE A 193 21.19 -9.71 -46.31
N ASN A 194 22.09 -10.56 -46.84
CA ASN A 194 22.04 -12.03 -46.62
C ASN A 194 22.66 -12.53 -45.29
N LYS A 195 22.77 -11.66 -44.29
CA LYS A 195 22.99 -12.05 -42.89
C LYS A 195 21.81 -11.59 -42.05
N ILE A 196 20.95 -12.52 -41.64
CA ILE A 196 19.90 -12.21 -40.68
C ILE A 196 20.58 -12.09 -39.31
N HIS A 197 20.95 -10.86 -38.93
CA HIS A 197 21.43 -10.57 -37.58
C HIS A 197 20.23 -10.36 -36.64
N ILE A 198 20.05 -11.28 -35.68
CA ILE A 198 19.04 -11.16 -34.63
C ILE A 198 19.76 -10.80 -33.34
N ASP A 199 19.65 -9.55 -32.90
CA ASP A 199 20.01 -9.16 -31.54
C ASP A 199 18.75 -9.25 -30.68
N THR A 200 18.73 -10.16 -29.70
CA THR A 200 17.62 -10.29 -28.78
C THR A 200 18.10 -10.60 -27.37
N SER A 201 17.26 -10.30 -26.38
CA SER A 201 17.53 -10.63 -24.99
C SER A 201 16.39 -11.42 -24.39
N ILE A 202 16.71 -12.47 -23.66
CA ILE A 202 15.76 -13.27 -22.88
C ILE A 202 16.10 -13.20 -21.39
N CYS A 203 15.16 -13.64 -20.55
CA CYS A 203 15.43 -13.80 -19.13
C CYS A 203 16.04 -15.14 -18.80
N GLU A 204 16.75 -15.19 -17.67
CA GLU A 204 17.19 -16.44 -17.06
C GLU A 204 16.04 -17.46 -17.01
N GLU A 205 16.33 -18.71 -17.38
CA GLU A 205 15.38 -19.84 -17.56
C GLU A 205 14.50 -19.80 -18.82
N GLN A 206 14.55 -18.75 -19.65
CA GLN A 206 13.86 -18.74 -20.95
C GLN A 206 14.73 -19.34 -22.07
N ASN A 207 14.11 -19.62 -23.21
CA ASN A 207 14.77 -20.14 -24.40
C ASN A 207 14.37 -19.32 -25.64
N TYR A 208 15.33 -19.08 -26.55
CA TYR A 208 15.07 -18.53 -27.87
C TYR A 208 15.74 -19.38 -28.94
N LEU A 209 14.93 -19.99 -29.81
CA LEU A 209 15.38 -20.85 -30.91
C LEU A 209 16.29 -22.03 -30.48
N GLY A 210 16.08 -22.58 -29.29
CA GLY A 210 16.87 -23.69 -28.75
C GLY A 210 18.01 -23.27 -27.82
N TYR A 211 18.34 -21.98 -27.74
CA TYR A 211 19.44 -21.47 -26.90
C TYR A 211 18.95 -20.83 -25.60
N SER A 212 19.66 -21.09 -24.49
CA SER A 212 19.36 -20.58 -23.14
C SER A 212 20.55 -19.90 -22.44
N SER A 213 21.67 -19.69 -23.15
CA SER A 213 22.87 -19.02 -22.66
C SER A 213 23.27 -17.86 -23.58
N SER A 214 23.84 -16.79 -23.02
CA SER A 214 24.32 -15.66 -23.83
C SER A 214 25.41 -16.10 -24.82
N GLY A 215 25.37 -15.58 -26.04
CA GLY A 215 26.35 -15.93 -27.06
C GLY A 215 25.93 -15.52 -28.47
N ILE A 216 26.86 -15.73 -29.41
CA ILE A 216 26.63 -15.53 -30.85
C ILE A 216 26.50 -16.91 -31.50
N PHE A 217 25.34 -17.21 -32.08
CA PHE A 217 25.00 -18.46 -32.74
C PHE A 217 24.82 -18.22 -34.24
N ILE A 218 25.35 -19.11 -35.08
CA ILE A 218 25.28 -18.98 -36.54
C ILE A 218 24.57 -20.23 -37.10
N ASP A 219 23.48 -20.01 -37.83
CA ASP A 219 22.67 -21.06 -38.46
C ASP A 219 22.57 -20.84 -39.97
N THR A 220 22.72 -21.90 -40.75
CA THR A 220 22.54 -21.87 -42.21
C THR A 220 21.11 -22.28 -42.56
N LEU A 221 20.36 -21.39 -43.19
CA LEU A 221 19.01 -21.65 -43.70
C LEU A 221 19.11 -22.10 -45.16
N ILE A 222 18.87 -23.39 -45.38
CA ILE A 222 18.97 -24.04 -46.69
C ILE A 222 17.66 -23.78 -47.46
N SER A 223 17.76 -23.23 -48.66
CA SER A 223 16.64 -23.15 -49.60
C SER A 223 16.80 -24.16 -50.73
N SER A 224 15.69 -24.69 -51.25
CA SER A 224 15.70 -25.72 -52.31
C SER A 224 16.26 -25.24 -53.65
N ASN A 225 16.57 -23.94 -53.80
CA ASN A 225 17.08 -23.33 -55.03
C ASN A 225 18.53 -22.81 -54.91
N GLY A 226 19.28 -23.20 -53.87
CA GLY A 226 20.73 -23.03 -53.80
C GLY A 226 21.25 -21.62 -53.44
N CYS A 227 20.38 -20.71 -53.00
CA CYS A 227 20.81 -19.52 -52.27
C CYS A 227 20.61 -19.77 -50.77
N ASP A 228 21.69 -20.11 -50.08
CA ASP A 228 21.68 -20.31 -48.63
C ASP A 228 21.75 -18.96 -47.91
N SER A 229 20.98 -18.79 -46.83
CA SER A 229 21.07 -17.61 -45.98
C SER A 229 21.76 -17.94 -44.66
N ILE A 230 22.62 -17.06 -44.17
CA ILE A 230 23.24 -17.22 -42.85
C ILE A 230 22.47 -16.36 -41.84
N ARG A 231 21.99 -16.97 -40.76
CA ARG A 231 21.44 -16.27 -39.59
C ARG A 231 22.51 -16.19 -38.52
N THR A 232 22.77 -15.00 -37.99
CA THR A 232 23.59 -14.79 -36.80
C THR A 232 22.70 -14.29 -35.66
N LEU A 233 22.49 -15.10 -34.62
CA LEU A 233 21.76 -14.74 -33.41
C LEU A 233 22.75 -14.30 -32.33
N ASN A 234 22.70 -13.04 -31.91
CA ASN A 234 23.37 -12.55 -30.72
C ASN A 234 22.37 -12.50 -29.57
N LEU A 235 22.43 -13.51 -28.71
CA LEU A 235 21.54 -13.68 -27.57
C LEU A 235 22.20 -13.12 -26.31
N THR A 236 21.51 -12.20 -25.63
CA THR A 236 21.91 -11.75 -24.29
C THR A 236 20.90 -12.24 -23.25
N VAL A 237 21.31 -13.16 -22.38
CA VAL A 237 20.53 -13.54 -21.19
C VAL A 237 20.71 -12.45 -20.13
N LYS A 238 19.60 -11.85 -19.72
CA LYS A 238 19.55 -10.88 -18.63
C LYS A 238 19.23 -11.61 -17.33
N HIS A 239 20.02 -11.35 -16.30
CA HIS A 239 19.77 -11.88 -14.96
C HIS A 239 18.81 -10.97 -14.18
N LYS A 240 18.08 -11.57 -13.24
CA LYS A 240 17.24 -10.84 -12.29
C LYS A 240 18.15 -10.03 -11.37
N SER A 241 17.91 -8.73 -11.24
CA SER A 241 18.63 -7.90 -10.27
C SER A 241 17.96 -8.06 -8.90
N SER A 242 18.72 -8.48 -7.87
CA SER A 242 18.24 -8.56 -6.49
C SER A 242 18.83 -7.47 -5.62
N SER A 243 18.00 -6.76 -4.86
CA SER A 243 18.45 -5.84 -3.81
C SER A 243 17.86 -6.23 -2.46
N THR A 244 18.61 -5.99 -1.39
CA THR A 244 18.14 -6.22 -0.02
C THR A 244 18.11 -4.91 0.74
N VAL A 245 16.97 -4.60 1.35
CA VAL A 245 16.79 -3.45 2.24
C VAL A 245 16.56 -3.98 3.65
N ASN A 246 17.39 -3.56 4.60
CA ASN A 246 17.20 -3.86 6.02
C ASN A 246 16.60 -2.63 6.70
N GLN A 247 15.40 -2.78 7.26
CA GLN A 247 14.69 -1.70 7.94
C GLN A 247 14.36 -2.10 9.37
N ILE A 248 14.46 -1.13 10.29
CA ILE A 248 14.00 -1.27 11.67
C ILE A 248 12.88 -0.26 11.88
N ILE A 249 11.77 -0.71 12.46
CA ILE A 249 10.65 0.16 12.88
C ILE A 249 10.25 -0.18 14.32
N CYS A 250 9.44 0.70 14.92
CA CYS A 250 8.88 0.46 16.24
C CYS A 250 7.50 -0.20 16.17
N GLU A 251 7.15 -0.92 17.23
CA GLU A 251 5.82 -1.48 17.38
C GLU A 251 4.73 -0.39 17.21
N GLY A 252 3.73 -0.69 16.40
CA GLY A 252 2.66 0.23 15.98
C GLY A 252 2.96 1.01 14.70
N GLU A 253 4.19 0.99 14.18
CA GLU A 253 4.53 1.61 12.91
C GLU A 253 4.39 0.64 11.73
N SER A 254 4.48 1.16 10.51
CA SER A 254 4.54 0.34 9.30
C SER A 254 5.57 0.88 8.31
N TYR A 255 6.20 -0.03 7.56
CA TYR A 255 7.08 0.29 6.45
C TYR A 255 6.63 -0.47 5.21
N LEU A 256 6.30 0.25 4.14
CA LEU A 256 5.76 -0.30 2.90
C LEU A 256 4.53 -1.23 3.10
N GLY A 257 3.70 -0.93 4.11
CA GLY A 257 2.50 -1.71 4.44
C GLY A 257 2.75 -2.92 5.34
N TYR A 258 4.00 -3.21 5.72
CA TYR A 258 4.34 -4.28 6.67
C TYR A 258 4.54 -3.73 8.08
N SER A 259 3.98 -4.43 9.08
CA SER A 259 4.03 -4.05 10.50
C SER A 259 4.51 -5.19 11.41
N THR A 260 4.96 -6.30 10.84
CA THR A 260 5.49 -7.47 11.56
C THR A 260 6.90 -7.80 11.08
N SER A 261 7.76 -8.25 11.99
CA SER A 261 9.12 -8.68 11.63
C SER A 261 9.08 -9.84 10.64
N GLY A 262 9.91 -9.77 9.60
CA GLY A 262 9.91 -10.78 8.55
C GLY A 262 10.76 -10.39 7.34
N SER A 263 10.92 -11.34 6.42
CA SER A 263 11.54 -11.12 5.12
C SER A 263 10.45 -11.14 4.05
N PHE A 264 10.30 -10.03 3.33
CA PHE A 264 9.25 -9.84 2.33
C PHE A 264 9.89 -9.62 0.96
N ILE A 265 9.50 -10.44 -0.02
CA ILE A 265 10.00 -10.33 -1.39
C ILE A 265 8.96 -9.59 -2.23
N ASN A 266 9.37 -8.50 -2.86
CA ASN A 266 8.55 -7.77 -3.82
C ASN A 266 9.17 -7.88 -5.21
N THR A 267 8.39 -8.37 -6.17
CA THR A 267 8.84 -8.57 -7.55
C THR A 267 8.35 -7.40 -8.39
N PHE A 268 9.27 -6.53 -8.80
CA PHE A 268 8.94 -5.42 -9.69
C PHE A 268 8.95 -5.92 -11.14
N VAL A 269 7.76 -6.01 -11.72
CA VAL A 269 7.57 -6.38 -13.13
C VAL A 269 7.96 -5.18 -13.99
N SER A 270 9.08 -5.29 -14.70
CA SER A 270 9.43 -4.29 -15.70
C SER A 270 8.81 -4.67 -17.04
N ASN A 271 8.21 -3.69 -17.73
CA ASN A 271 7.54 -3.93 -19.01
C ASN A 271 8.48 -4.37 -20.16
N ASN A 272 9.81 -4.47 -19.96
CA ASN A 272 10.79 -4.80 -21.01
C ASN A 272 12.12 -5.42 -20.49
N GLY A 273 12.13 -6.07 -19.32
CA GLY A 273 13.35 -6.62 -18.71
C GLY A 273 13.05 -7.60 -17.57
N CYS A 274 14.03 -8.43 -17.24
CA CYS A 274 13.86 -9.51 -16.25
C CYS A 274 13.54 -8.97 -14.87
N ASP A 275 12.61 -9.63 -14.21
CA ASP A 275 12.01 -9.14 -12.97
C ASP A 275 13.07 -8.77 -11.93
N SER A 276 12.97 -7.55 -11.39
CA SER A 276 13.81 -7.13 -10.28
C SER A 276 13.16 -7.59 -8.98
N ILE A 277 13.87 -8.36 -8.16
CA ILE A 277 13.38 -8.77 -6.84
C ILE A 277 13.98 -7.86 -5.76
N MET A 278 13.13 -7.26 -4.93
CA MET A 278 13.56 -6.53 -3.74
C MET A 278 13.17 -7.35 -2.51
N THR A 279 14.15 -7.71 -1.70
CA THR A 279 13.93 -8.37 -0.41
C THR A 279 14.01 -7.33 0.69
N LEU A 280 12.90 -7.13 1.41
CA LEU A 280 12.83 -6.31 2.62
C LEU A 280 13.00 -7.21 3.84
N ASN A 281 14.06 -7.02 4.62
CA ASN A 281 14.16 -7.58 5.97
C ASN A 281 13.71 -6.52 6.97
N LEU A 282 12.54 -6.73 7.55
CA LEU A 282 11.95 -5.82 8.54
C LEU A 282 12.15 -6.39 9.95
N ILE A 283 12.69 -5.57 10.86
CA ILE A 283 12.75 -5.87 12.29
C ILE A 283 11.87 -4.85 13.02
N VAL A 284 10.83 -5.32 13.69
CA VAL A 284 9.96 -4.54 14.56
C VAL A 284 10.49 -4.67 15.99
N LYS A 285 10.96 -3.56 16.57
CA LYS A 285 11.38 -3.52 17.98
C LYS A 285 10.16 -3.23 18.87
N PRO A 286 9.94 -4.02 19.94
CA PRO A 286 8.83 -3.80 20.86
C PRO A 286 9.03 -2.49 21.63
N ARG A 287 7.92 -1.85 22.04
CA ARG A 287 7.98 -0.74 22.99
C ARG A 287 8.14 -1.29 24.40
N SER A 288 8.90 -0.58 25.23
CA SER A 288 9.02 -0.91 26.65
C SER A 288 7.88 -0.24 27.42
N TYR A 289 7.16 -1.02 28.23
CA TYR A 289 6.09 -0.53 29.09
C TYR A 289 6.52 -0.57 30.54
N SER A 290 6.22 0.50 31.29
CA SER A 290 6.43 0.55 32.74
C SER A 290 5.20 1.13 33.42
N THR A 291 4.88 0.60 34.61
CA THR A 291 3.80 1.14 35.45
C THR A 291 4.37 1.55 36.79
N ILE A 292 4.04 2.76 37.23
CA ILE A 292 4.36 3.27 38.56
C ILE A 292 3.03 3.49 39.27
N ASN A 293 2.86 2.83 40.41
CA ASN A 293 1.72 3.02 41.30
C ASN A 293 2.20 3.89 42.45
N GLU A 294 1.52 5.01 42.66
CA GLU A 294 1.85 5.95 43.73
C GLU A 294 0.59 6.37 44.48
N GLU A 295 0.72 6.54 45.79
CA GLU A 295 -0.35 7.04 46.64
C GLU A 295 0.11 8.34 47.30
N ILE A 296 -0.70 9.39 47.15
CA ILE A 296 -0.43 10.71 47.75
C ILE A 296 -1.61 11.18 48.59
N CYS A 297 -1.37 12.19 49.42
CA CYS A 297 -2.41 12.81 50.22
C CYS A 297 -3.00 14.06 49.57
N GLU A 298 -4.25 14.39 49.89
CA GLU A 298 -4.92 15.60 49.39
C GLU A 298 -4.05 16.85 49.65
N GLY A 299 -3.76 17.60 48.58
CA GLY A 299 -2.87 18.76 48.60
C GLY A 299 -1.41 18.48 48.23
N GLN A 300 -1.00 17.21 48.10
CA GLN A 300 0.31 16.84 47.56
C GLN A 300 0.26 16.70 46.04
N SER A 301 1.44 16.57 45.42
CA SER A 301 1.56 16.23 44.00
C SER A 301 2.71 15.26 43.78
N PHE A 302 2.55 14.40 42.78
CA PHE A 302 3.60 13.51 42.30
C PHE A 302 3.78 13.74 40.81
N LEU A 303 5.00 14.14 40.41
CA LEU A 303 5.34 14.45 39.01
C LEU A 303 4.42 15.50 38.36
N GLY A 304 3.95 16.47 39.14
CA GLY A 304 3.07 17.53 38.66
C GLY A 304 1.58 17.18 38.66
N TYR A 305 1.21 15.93 38.99
CA TYR A 305 -0.18 15.51 39.11
C TYR A 305 -0.65 15.56 40.57
N SER A 306 -1.82 16.15 40.81
CA SER A 306 -2.44 16.31 42.14
C SER A 306 -3.85 15.73 42.23
N SER A 307 -4.39 15.21 41.12
CA SER A 307 -5.67 14.52 41.06
C SER A 307 -5.44 13.04 40.75
N GLY A 308 -6.26 12.18 41.35
CA GLY A 308 -6.16 10.73 41.13
C GLY A 308 -6.54 10.36 39.71
N GLY A 309 -5.87 9.36 39.14
CA GLY A 309 -6.08 8.94 37.77
C GLY A 309 -4.93 8.12 37.19
N ALA A 310 -5.10 7.68 35.94
CA ALA A 310 -4.06 7.03 35.15
C ALA A 310 -3.52 8.02 34.12
N PHE A 311 -2.21 8.27 34.15
CA PHE A 311 -1.51 9.20 33.27
C PHE A 311 -0.46 8.44 32.45
N THR A 312 -0.43 8.67 31.15
CA THR A 312 0.48 7.96 30.23
C THR A 312 1.42 8.95 29.56
N ASP A 313 2.71 8.75 29.76
CA ASP A 313 3.78 9.55 29.15
C ASP A 313 4.57 8.68 28.16
N THR A 314 4.93 9.26 27.01
CA THR A 314 5.83 8.64 26.04
C THR A 314 7.23 9.22 26.23
N LEU A 315 8.18 8.38 26.62
CA LEU A 315 9.58 8.74 26.81
C LEU A 315 10.34 8.52 25.50
N ILE A 316 10.78 9.62 24.91
CA ILE A 316 11.42 9.62 23.59
C ILE A 316 12.85 9.08 23.72
N ALA A 317 13.15 7.99 23.01
CA ALA A 317 14.50 7.41 23.00
C ALA A 317 15.35 8.05 21.89
N THR A 318 16.59 8.44 22.20
CA THR A 318 17.46 9.14 21.24
C THR A 318 17.87 8.26 20.05
N ASN A 319 17.81 6.92 20.17
CA ASN A 319 18.25 5.94 19.15
C ASN A 319 17.45 4.62 19.19
N GLY A 320 16.19 4.64 19.64
CA GLY A 320 15.42 3.40 19.86
C GLY A 320 13.92 3.64 19.84
N CYS A 321 13.15 2.60 20.18
CA CYS A 321 11.71 2.76 20.34
C CYS A 321 11.41 3.44 21.67
N ASP A 322 10.49 4.40 21.60
CA ASP A 322 10.02 5.12 22.76
C ASP A 322 9.45 4.16 23.79
N SER A 323 9.67 4.49 25.06
CA SER A 323 9.09 3.75 26.17
C SER A 323 7.80 4.41 26.62
N ILE A 324 6.78 3.63 26.93
CA ILE A 324 5.52 4.14 27.46
C ILE A 324 5.52 3.91 28.97
N ARG A 325 5.32 4.99 29.72
CA ARG A 325 5.18 4.96 31.16
C ARG A 325 3.75 5.28 31.55
N THR A 326 3.15 4.43 32.37
CA THR A 326 1.85 4.67 32.99
C THR A 326 2.04 4.98 34.47
N LEU A 327 1.54 6.11 34.94
CA LEU A 327 1.41 6.46 36.35
C LEU A 327 -0.03 6.21 36.78
N ILE A 328 -0.24 5.36 37.76
CA ILE A 328 -1.53 5.20 38.44
C ILE A 328 -1.40 5.91 39.79
N LEU A 329 -2.10 7.04 39.92
CA LEU A 329 -2.04 7.90 41.10
C LEU A 329 -3.35 7.79 41.90
N SER A 330 -3.25 7.38 43.18
CA SER A 330 -4.36 7.44 44.13
C SER A 330 -4.20 8.63 45.07
N VAL A 331 -5.27 9.38 45.33
CA VAL A 331 -5.27 10.53 46.25
C VAL A 331 -6.13 10.21 47.45
N ASN A 332 -5.49 10.08 48.61
CA ASN A 332 -6.12 9.75 49.88
C ASN A 332 -6.41 11.02 50.70
N LYS A 333 -7.51 11.02 51.44
CA LYS A 333 -7.88 12.12 52.36
C LYS A 333 -7.46 11.79 53.78
N LYS A 334 -7.29 12.83 54.61
CA LYS A 334 -7.18 12.63 56.05
C LYS A 334 -8.45 11.97 56.60
N PRO A 335 -8.35 11.14 57.64
CA PRO A 335 -9.52 10.52 58.25
C PRO A 335 -10.40 11.60 58.91
N VAL A 336 -11.69 11.32 59.01
CA VAL A 336 -12.69 12.21 59.63
C VAL A 336 -13.46 11.39 60.68
N PRO A 337 -12.92 11.22 61.89
CA PRO A 337 -13.66 10.59 62.99
C PRO A 337 -14.89 11.40 63.38
N ASP A 338 -15.96 10.73 63.81
CA ASP A 338 -17.19 11.35 64.32
C ASP A 338 -17.76 10.54 65.50
N LEU A 339 -17.66 11.08 66.71
CA LEU A 339 -18.21 10.53 67.95
C LEU A 339 -19.68 10.95 68.17
N GLY A 340 -20.17 11.87 67.34
CA GLY A 340 -21.48 12.50 67.40
C GLY A 340 -21.58 13.61 68.45
N PHE A 341 -22.80 14.09 68.67
CA PHE A 341 -23.09 15.11 69.69
C PHE A 341 -22.87 14.59 71.11
N ASP A 342 -22.68 15.53 72.04
CA ASP A 342 -22.62 15.28 73.49
C ASP A 342 -23.79 14.43 73.98
N LYS A 343 -23.48 13.56 74.95
CA LYS A 343 -24.40 12.55 75.47
C LYS A 343 -24.55 12.71 76.98
N GLU A 344 -25.60 12.13 77.52
CA GLU A 344 -25.78 12.02 78.97
C GLU A 344 -25.83 10.54 79.37
N LEU A 345 -25.26 10.21 80.52
CA LEU A 345 -25.19 8.84 81.04
C LEU A 345 -25.73 8.76 82.46
N CYS A 346 -26.64 7.82 82.71
CA CYS A 346 -27.09 7.50 84.06
C CYS A 346 -25.97 6.79 84.83
N ALA A 347 -25.85 7.04 86.14
CA ALA A 347 -24.98 6.23 86.99
C ALA A 347 -25.35 4.73 86.90
N GLY A 348 -24.35 3.90 86.61
CA GLY A 348 -24.48 2.45 86.43
C GLY A 348 -24.75 1.96 85.01
N ASP A 349 -25.19 2.84 84.12
CA ASP A 349 -25.37 2.50 82.72
C ASP A 349 -24.01 2.55 81.98
N SER A 350 -23.98 2.04 80.75
CA SER A 350 -22.83 2.18 79.86
C SER A 350 -23.25 2.63 78.47
N LEU A 351 -22.32 3.27 77.76
CA LEU A 351 -22.49 3.76 76.40
C LEU A 351 -21.29 3.31 75.56
N VAL A 352 -21.51 2.94 74.30
CA VAL A 352 -20.43 2.63 73.35
C VAL A 352 -20.26 3.80 72.38
N LEU A 353 -19.02 4.28 72.25
CA LEU A 353 -18.61 5.29 71.29
C LEU A 353 -17.98 4.59 70.07
N LEU A 354 -18.36 5.04 68.88
CA LEU A 354 -17.93 4.47 67.60
C LEU A 354 -17.54 5.62 66.65
N PRO A 355 -16.24 5.91 66.48
CA PRO A 355 -15.81 7.05 65.65
C PRO A 355 -15.92 6.81 64.14
N GLY A 356 -16.13 5.57 63.71
CA GLY A 356 -16.10 5.15 62.30
C GLY A 356 -15.13 4.00 62.06
N VAL A 357 -14.75 3.78 60.79
CA VAL A 357 -13.80 2.73 60.37
C VAL A 357 -12.54 3.37 59.79
N PHE A 358 -11.42 3.20 60.47
CA PHE A 358 -10.10 3.74 60.13
C PHE A 358 -8.98 2.72 60.31
N ASN A 359 -7.77 3.04 59.84
CA ASN A 359 -6.60 2.15 59.91
C ASN A 359 -6.11 1.93 61.34
N SER A 360 -6.17 2.97 62.18
CA SER A 360 -5.72 2.92 63.58
C SER A 360 -6.53 3.87 64.46
N TYR A 361 -6.57 3.53 65.75
CA TYR A 361 -7.28 4.26 66.80
C TYR A 361 -6.35 4.38 68.01
N LEU A 362 -6.41 5.52 68.70
CA LEU A 362 -5.78 5.74 69.99
C LEU A 362 -6.74 6.55 70.86
N TRP A 363 -7.30 5.90 71.87
CA TRP A 363 -8.18 6.55 72.84
C TRP A 363 -7.38 7.21 73.96
N GLN A 364 -8.04 8.07 74.74
CA GLN A 364 -7.45 8.79 75.87
C GLN A 364 -6.84 7.88 76.96
N ASP A 365 -7.17 6.60 76.99
CA ASP A 365 -6.62 5.59 77.90
C ASP A 365 -5.50 4.73 77.27
N ASN A 366 -5.00 5.12 76.09
CA ASN A 366 -4.08 4.38 75.22
C ASN A 366 -4.63 3.08 74.64
N SER A 367 -5.93 2.80 74.75
CA SER A 367 -6.52 1.67 74.03
C SER A 367 -6.60 1.94 72.53
N THR A 368 -6.58 0.87 71.73
CA THR A 368 -6.54 0.94 70.26
C THR A 368 -7.71 0.24 69.59
N LEU A 369 -8.76 -0.06 70.37
CA LEU A 369 -9.99 -0.66 69.85
C LEU A 369 -10.73 0.32 68.95
N ASN A 370 -11.52 -0.18 68.01
CA ASN A 370 -12.36 0.64 67.13
C ASN A 370 -13.62 1.22 67.83
N HIS A 371 -13.74 1.03 69.14
CA HIS A 371 -14.84 1.50 69.96
C HIS A 371 -14.36 1.75 71.39
N PHE A 372 -15.11 2.57 72.13
CA PHE A 372 -14.84 2.84 73.54
C PHE A 372 -16.10 2.66 74.39
N VAL A 373 -15.96 1.97 75.53
CA VAL A 373 -17.08 1.75 76.46
C VAL A 373 -17.01 2.75 77.61
N VAL A 374 -17.88 3.75 77.55
CA VAL A 374 -18.04 4.78 78.58
C VAL A 374 -18.87 4.22 79.73
N LYS A 375 -18.34 4.33 80.95
CA LYS A 375 -19.00 3.91 82.21
C LYS A 375 -19.16 5.04 83.22
N GLN A 376 -18.53 6.19 82.98
CA GLN A 376 -18.55 7.34 83.86
C GLN A 376 -18.69 8.61 83.02
N PRO A 377 -19.27 9.70 83.57
CA PRO A 377 -19.24 11.00 82.93
C PRO A 377 -17.80 11.50 82.74
N GLY A 378 -17.53 12.20 81.64
CA GLY A 378 -16.20 12.73 81.33
C GLY A 378 -16.05 13.21 79.89
N LEU A 379 -14.87 13.75 79.59
CA LEU A 379 -14.42 14.05 78.23
C LEU A 379 -13.76 12.80 77.66
N TYR A 380 -14.17 12.40 76.47
CA TYR A 380 -13.63 11.26 75.74
C TYR A 380 -13.07 11.74 74.41
N SER A 381 -11.91 11.22 74.01
CA SER A 381 -11.27 11.58 72.76
C SER A 381 -10.66 10.37 72.09
N VAL A 382 -10.65 10.40 70.76
CA VAL A 382 -9.98 9.39 69.95
C VAL A 382 -9.17 10.09 68.86
N GLU A 383 -7.91 9.69 68.74
CA GLU A 383 -7.10 10.01 67.57
C GLU A 383 -7.17 8.82 66.61
N VAL A 384 -7.55 9.10 65.36
CA VAL A 384 -7.52 8.12 64.28
C VAL A 384 -6.54 8.55 63.21
N SER A 385 -5.90 7.59 62.55
CA SER A 385 -4.87 7.89 61.57
C SER A 385 -4.92 6.98 60.34
N ASN A 386 -4.40 7.51 59.24
CA ASN A 386 -4.08 6.78 58.03
C ASN A 386 -2.74 7.29 57.47
N MET A 387 -2.37 6.89 56.25
CA MET A 387 -1.12 7.34 55.62
C MET A 387 -1.00 8.87 55.44
N CYS A 388 -2.12 9.60 55.49
CA CYS A 388 -2.18 11.04 55.35
C CYS A 388 -2.13 11.82 56.67
N GLY A 389 -2.03 11.10 57.78
CA GLY A 389 -1.82 11.64 59.12
C GLY A 389 -2.92 11.29 60.08
N SER A 390 -2.88 11.96 61.23
CA SER A 390 -3.81 11.79 62.33
C SER A 390 -4.80 12.95 62.46
N VAL A 391 -6.01 12.64 62.90
CA VAL A 391 -7.05 13.60 63.28
C VAL A 391 -7.75 13.06 64.53
N SER A 392 -8.16 13.97 65.42
CA SER A 392 -8.87 13.60 66.64
C SER A 392 -10.29 14.16 66.66
N ASP A 393 -11.17 13.49 67.38
CA ASP A 393 -12.49 13.99 67.75
C ASP A 393 -12.75 13.79 69.25
N GLU A 394 -13.59 14.65 69.82
CA GLU A 394 -13.88 14.70 71.25
C GLU A 394 -15.39 14.76 71.51
N ILE A 395 -15.83 14.14 72.60
CA ILE A 395 -17.22 14.14 73.04
C ILE A 395 -17.30 14.28 74.55
N ILE A 396 -18.26 15.09 75.02
CA ILE A 396 -18.58 15.18 76.45
C ILE A 396 -19.73 14.21 76.75
N VAL A 397 -19.51 13.37 77.77
CA VAL A 397 -20.57 12.56 78.38
C VAL A 397 -20.89 13.13 79.75
N ALA A 398 -22.03 13.80 79.87
CA ALA A 398 -22.49 14.42 81.10
C ALA A 398 -23.24 13.42 82.01
N GLU A 399 -23.30 13.71 83.31
CA GLU A 399 -24.12 12.92 84.23
C GLU A 399 -25.61 13.19 84.01
N LYS A 400 -26.38 12.14 83.72
CA LYS A 400 -27.84 12.22 83.65
C LYS A 400 -28.47 11.87 85.00
N LEU A 401 -29.32 12.75 85.50
CA LEU A 401 -30.14 12.45 86.67
C LEU A 401 -31.28 11.50 86.31
N CYS A 402 -31.07 10.21 86.55
CA CYS A 402 -32.03 9.18 86.20
C CYS A 402 -32.86 8.72 87.39
N ASN A 403 -34.13 8.44 87.14
CA ASN A 403 -35.05 7.93 88.15
C ASN A 403 -34.64 6.53 88.64
N GLU A 404 -35.00 6.26 89.89
CA GLU A 404 -34.85 4.96 90.52
C GLU A 404 -35.89 4.00 89.93
N ILE A 405 -35.49 2.75 89.71
CA ILE A 405 -36.38 1.72 89.18
C ILE A 405 -36.59 0.70 90.28
N PHE A 406 -37.83 0.61 90.74
CA PHE A 406 -38.32 -0.51 91.53
C PHE A 406 -39.12 -1.43 90.61
N PRO A 407 -38.89 -2.75 90.64
CA PRO A 407 -39.79 -3.67 89.97
C PRO A 407 -41.17 -3.63 90.65
N ASN A 408 -42.21 -4.08 89.97
CA ASN A 408 -43.56 -4.23 90.55
C ASN A 408 -43.89 -5.70 90.88
N ALA A 409 -43.06 -6.63 90.40
CA ALA A 409 -43.19 -8.06 90.62
C ALA A 409 -41.80 -8.73 90.60
N PHE A 410 -41.69 -9.88 91.29
CA PHE A 410 -40.49 -10.72 91.25
C PHE A 410 -40.87 -12.20 91.46
N SER A 411 -40.00 -13.11 91.04
CA SER A 411 -40.23 -14.56 91.00
C SER A 411 -39.04 -15.31 91.61
N PRO A 412 -39.00 -15.51 92.93
CA PRO A 412 -37.93 -16.27 93.59
C PRO A 412 -38.06 -17.76 93.27
N ASN A 413 -37.41 -18.17 92.18
CA ASN A 413 -37.36 -19.55 91.68
C ASN A 413 -35.91 -20.08 91.56
N ASN A 414 -34.92 -19.27 91.97
CA ASN A 414 -33.49 -19.55 91.96
C ASN A 414 -32.89 -19.72 90.55
N ASP A 415 -33.46 -19.06 89.53
CA ASP A 415 -32.93 -19.03 88.17
C ASP A 415 -31.94 -17.87 87.91
N LYS A 416 -31.64 -17.09 88.96
CA LYS A 416 -30.82 -15.86 89.00
C LYS A 416 -31.47 -14.65 88.32
N LYS A 417 -32.75 -14.72 87.93
CA LYS A 417 -33.51 -13.63 87.32
C LYS A 417 -34.69 -13.27 88.21
N ASN A 418 -34.72 -12.03 88.67
CA ASN A 418 -35.80 -11.51 89.52
C ASN A 418 -36.05 -12.35 90.78
N ASP A 419 -35.00 -12.96 91.33
CA ASP A 419 -35.10 -13.75 92.58
C ASP A 419 -35.23 -12.88 93.82
N PHE A 420 -34.84 -11.61 93.72
CA PHE A 420 -34.87 -10.67 94.83
C PHE A 420 -35.62 -9.42 94.41
N PHE A 421 -36.53 -8.97 95.26
CA PHE A 421 -37.06 -7.63 95.18
C PHE A 421 -36.09 -6.64 95.83
N LYS A 422 -35.47 -5.80 95.02
CA LYS A 422 -34.65 -4.65 95.44
C LYS A 422 -34.72 -3.52 94.42
N ILE A 423 -34.15 -2.37 94.78
CA ILE A 423 -33.93 -1.28 93.84
C ILE A 423 -32.94 -1.72 92.75
N LEU A 424 -33.28 -1.51 91.48
CA LEU A 424 -32.43 -1.95 90.35
C LEU A 424 -31.31 -0.96 90.04
N ARG A 425 -31.46 0.30 90.45
CA ARG A 425 -30.49 1.39 90.22
C ARG A 425 -30.09 2.05 91.54
N PRO A 426 -29.25 1.40 92.37
CA PRO A 426 -28.90 1.86 93.72
C PRO A 426 -27.83 2.98 93.77
N PHE A 427 -27.72 3.82 92.74
CA PHE A 427 -26.62 4.79 92.65
C PHE A 427 -26.97 6.14 93.30
N ASN A 428 -25.96 6.72 93.97
CA ASN A 428 -26.03 8.01 94.68
C ASN A 428 -27.14 8.07 95.74
N LEU A 429 -27.48 6.92 96.33
CA LEU A 429 -28.44 6.81 97.42
C LEU A 429 -27.73 6.92 98.77
N VAL A 430 -28.22 7.80 99.63
CA VAL A 430 -27.85 7.90 101.04
C VAL A 430 -29.11 7.80 101.90
N GLU A 431 -28.96 7.47 103.20
CA GLU A 431 -30.10 7.33 104.12
C GLU A 431 -31.17 6.31 103.63
N TYR A 432 -30.75 5.26 102.91
CA TYR A 432 -31.65 4.27 102.33
C TYR A 432 -32.30 3.38 103.40
N LYS A 433 -33.61 3.14 103.24
CA LYS A 433 -34.40 2.26 104.08
C LYS A 433 -35.52 1.61 103.27
N LEU A 434 -35.43 0.29 103.08
CA LEU A 434 -36.48 -0.51 102.45
C LEU A 434 -37.17 -1.38 103.49
N ARG A 435 -38.49 -1.28 103.56
CA ARG A 435 -39.35 -2.10 104.41
C ARG A 435 -40.44 -2.76 103.56
N ILE A 436 -40.66 -4.05 103.76
CA ILE A 436 -41.70 -4.82 103.05
C ILE A 436 -42.63 -5.43 104.07
N TYR A 437 -43.93 -5.38 103.80
CA TYR A 437 -44.98 -5.88 104.68
C TYR A 437 -45.92 -6.81 103.92
N ASN A 438 -46.40 -7.85 104.63
CA ASN A 438 -47.50 -8.66 104.13
C ASN A 438 -48.86 -7.96 104.35
N ARG A 439 -49.93 -8.57 103.83
CA ARG A 439 -51.31 -8.03 103.93
C ARG A 439 -51.84 -7.82 105.36
N TRP A 440 -51.21 -8.41 106.36
CA TRP A 440 -51.58 -8.26 107.77
C TRP A 440 -50.72 -7.23 108.52
N GLY A 441 -49.82 -6.53 107.82
CA GLY A 441 -48.93 -5.53 108.42
C GLY A 441 -47.70 -6.12 109.11
N GLN A 442 -47.44 -7.42 108.99
CA GLN A 442 -46.20 -8.02 109.48
C GLN A 442 -45.05 -7.64 108.56
N LYS A 443 -43.95 -7.18 109.16
CA LYS A 443 -42.73 -6.77 108.47
C LYS A 443 -41.96 -8.00 108.00
N MET A 444 -41.81 -8.13 106.68
CA MET A 444 -41.16 -9.24 106.00
C MET A 444 -39.67 -8.99 105.80
N LEU A 445 -39.30 -7.75 105.42
CA LEU A 445 -37.92 -7.30 105.27
C LEU A 445 -37.78 -5.89 105.89
N ASP A 446 -36.64 -5.62 106.48
CA ASP A 446 -36.20 -4.30 106.92
C ASP A 446 -34.70 -4.15 106.70
N THR A 447 -34.30 -3.45 105.65
CA THR A 447 -32.88 -3.26 105.31
C THR A 447 -32.54 -1.81 105.05
N SER A 448 -31.31 -1.44 105.40
CA SER A 448 -30.68 -0.17 105.06
C SER A 448 -29.61 -0.30 103.98
N ASN A 449 -29.40 -1.52 103.48
CA ASN A 449 -28.48 -1.83 102.40
C ASN A 449 -29.25 -1.90 101.07
N PRO A 450 -28.98 -1.03 100.09
CA PRO A 450 -29.67 -1.07 98.80
C PRO A 450 -29.32 -2.29 97.95
N GLU A 451 -28.25 -3.02 98.27
CA GLU A 451 -27.89 -4.25 97.58
C GLU A 451 -28.63 -5.49 98.11
N GLU A 452 -29.20 -5.41 99.31
CA GLU A 452 -30.03 -6.46 99.90
C GLU A 452 -31.46 -6.37 99.35
N GLY A 453 -31.97 -7.52 98.91
CA GLY A 453 -33.34 -7.66 98.44
C GLY A 453 -34.09 -8.75 99.19
N TRP A 454 -35.40 -8.73 99.06
CA TRP A 454 -36.26 -9.75 99.63
C TRP A 454 -36.42 -10.91 98.66
N ASP A 455 -36.13 -12.12 99.11
CA ASP A 455 -36.24 -13.38 98.37
C ASP A 455 -37.64 -14.01 98.44
N GLY A 456 -38.61 -13.32 99.02
CA GLY A 456 -39.96 -13.87 99.22
C GLY A 456 -40.07 -14.86 100.38
N SER A 457 -39.04 -14.99 101.24
CA SER A 457 -39.07 -15.81 102.45
C SER A 457 -39.20 -14.97 103.72
N TYR A 458 -39.62 -15.58 104.82
CA TYR A 458 -39.60 -14.96 106.15
C TYR A 458 -39.13 -16.01 107.16
N ASN A 459 -38.04 -15.71 107.86
CA ASN A 459 -37.32 -16.66 108.72
C ASN A 459 -37.00 -17.99 108.01
N GLY A 460 -36.58 -17.90 106.73
CA GLY A 460 -36.27 -19.06 105.88
C GLY A 460 -37.50 -19.81 105.35
N ILE A 461 -38.72 -19.40 105.71
CA ILE A 461 -39.96 -20.02 105.24
C ILE A 461 -40.49 -19.26 104.01
N PRO A 462 -40.63 -19.90 102.85
CA PRO A 462 -41.17 -19.28 101.65
C PRO A 462 -42.61 -18.76 101.86
N GLN A 463 -42.85 -17.46 101.64
CA GLN A 463 -44.16 -16.80 101.79
C GLN A 463 -45.10 -16.93 100.58
N ASN A 464 -46.41 -16.97 100.79
CA ASN A 464 -47.39 -17.18 99.71
C ASN A 464 -47.30 -16.14 98.59
N ALA A 465 -47.54 -16.57 97.35
CA ALA A 465 -47.73 -15.68 96.22
C ALA A 465 -48.91 -14.72 96.49
N GLY A 466 -48.77 -13.48 96.04
CA GLY A 466 -49.78 -12.45 96.28
C GLY A 466 -49.19 -11.04 96.37
N ILE A 467 -50.02 -10.11 96.84
CA ILE A 467 -49.68 -8.70 96.95
C ILE A 467 -49.08 -8.42 98.33
N TYR A 468 -47.90 -7.81 98.30
CA TYR A 468 -47.18 -7.24 99.42
C TYR A 468 -47.11 -5.71 99.22
N VAL A 469 -46.82 -4.98 100.29
CA VAL A 469 -46.63 -3.53 100.21
C VAL A 469 -45.19 -3.23 100.61
N TYR A 470 -44.50 -2.45 99.80
CA TYR A 470 -43.19 -1.95 100.16
C TYR A 470 -43.21 -0.44 100.40
N TYR A 471 -42.32 -0.03 101.27
CA TYR A 471 -42.09 1.34 101.64
C TYR A 471 -40.58 1.59 101.60
N CYS A 472 -40.14 2.50 100.74
CA CYS A 472 -38.75 2.87 100.59
C CYS A 472 -38.54 4.36 100.85
N GLU A 473 -37.61 4.67 101.72
CA GLU A 473 -37.15 6.04 102.00
C GLU A 473 -35.67 6.11 101.63
N TYR A 474 -35.26 7.20 101.00
CA TYR A 474 -33.86 7.46 100.69
C TYR A 474 -33.66 8.94 100.35
N LYS A 475 -32.43 9.40 100.44
CA LYS A 475 -31.99 10.70 99.95
C LYS A 475 -31.11 10.50 98.74
N LYS A 476 -31.42 11.18 97.64
CA LYS A 476 -30.62 11.14 96.41
C LYS A 476 -30.33 12.56 95.96
N ASN A 477 -29.05 12.83 95.70
CA ASN A 477 -28.58 14.17 95.29
C ASN A 477 -29.10 15.28 96.23
N GLY A 478 -29.11 15.00 97.54
CA GLY A 478 -29.61 15.93 98.55
C GLY A 478 -31.13 15.96 98.75
N VAL A 479 -31.92 15.37 97.85
CA VAL A 479 -33.39 15.37 97.90
C VAL A 479 -33.90 14.11 98.58
N TYR A 480 -34.74 14.27 99.60
CA TYR A 480 -35.44 13.17 100.26
C TYR A 480 -36.59 12.65 99.39
N LYS A 481 -36.67 11.34 99.21
CA LYS A 481 -37.71 10.64 98.46
C LYS A 481 -38.30 9.52 99.31
N GLN A 482 -39.60 9.35 99.14
CA GLN A 482 -40.39 8.32 99.81
C GLN A 482 -41.29 7.66 98.78
N ILE A 483 -41.21 6.34 98.67
CA ILE A 483 -41.99 5.53 97.73
C ILE A 483 -42.80 4.53 98.53
N ARG A 484 -44.09 4.48 98.23
CA ARG A 484 -45.00 3.45 98.73
C ARG A 484 -45.73 2.85 97.55
N ASN A 485 -45.59 1.54 97.34
CA ASN A 485 -46.26 0.86 96.24
C ASN A 485 -46.52 -0.61 96.55
N ASN A 486 -47.31 -1.26 95.70
CA ASN A 486 -47.57 -2.68 95.75
C ASN A 486 -46.45 -3.47 95.07
N LEU A 487 -46.15 -4.64 95.63
CA LEU A 487 -45.21 -5.63 95.12
C LEU A 487 -45.93 -6.96 94.95
N ILE A 488 -45.82 -7.58 93.78
CA ILE A 488 -46.37 -8.91 93.51
C ILE A 488 -45.27 -9.95 93.71
N LEU A 489 -45.46 -10.87 94.65
CA LEU A 489 -44.66 -12.09 94.74
C LEU A 489 -45.29 -13.18 93.87
N MET A 490 -44.54 -13.66 92.88
CA MET A 490 -44.94 -14.76 92.00
C MET A 490 -44.25 -16.06 92.43
N ARG A 491 -44.93 -17.19 92.31
CA ARG A 491 -44.37 -18.53 92.55
C ARG A 491 -44.83 -19.53 91.52
#